data_AF-A0A3A8YK20-F1
#
_entry.id   AF-A0A3A8YK20-F1
#
_cell.length_a   1.000
_cell.length_b   1.000
_cell.length_c   1.000
_cell.angle_alpha   90.00
_cell.angle_beta   90.00
_cell.angle_gamma   90.00
#
_symmetry.space_group_name_H-M   'P 1'
#
loop_
_entity.id
_entity.type
_entity.pdbx_description
1 polymer ?
#
loop_
_entity_poly.entity_id
_entity_poly.type
_entity_poly.pdbx_seq_one_letter_code
_entity_poly.pdbx_strand_id
1 'polypeptide(L)'
;DDMHTIIRDIRSAHKGDIDSAPSKTVTEHFEEIIEKAENFVGTSKQKLAYIFSQFLKIKPTEKNIDDIADILGQSEILEPDAKKRRNNARQKRTKD
;
A
#
# COMPACT_ATOMS: atom_id res chain seq x y z
N ASP A 1 -4.58 48.58 -7.55
CA ASP A 1 -5.46 47.76 -8.40
C ASP A 1 -4.90 46.36 -8.64
N ASP A 2 -3.61 46.25 -8.99
CA ASP A 2 -2.94 44.97 -9.29
C ASP A 2 -3.07 43.89 -8.22
N MET A 3 -3.08 44.29 -6.94
CA MET A 3 -3.19 43.32 -5.85
C MET A 3 -4.56 42.62 -5.79
N HIS A 4 -5.63 43.31 -6.15
CA HIS A 4 -6.96 42.69 -6.22
C HIS A 4 -7.06 41.73 -7.41
N THR A 5 -6.40 42.04 -8.52
CA THR A 5 -6.31 41.16 -9.70
C THR A 5 -5.54 39.89 -9.37
N ILE A 6 -4.38 39.99 -8.72
CA ILE A 6 -3.57 38.83 -8.30
C ILE A 6 -4.37 37.92 -7.36
N ILE A 7 -5.07 38.49 -6.37
CA ILE A 7 -5.90 37.72 -5.44
C ILE A 7 -7.06 37.01 -6.17
N ARG A 8 -7.69 37.67 -7.15
CA ARG A 8 -8.78 37.09 -7.94
C ARG A 8 -8.30 35.95 -8.83
N ASP A 9 -7.13 36.08 -9.42
CA ASP A 9 -6.58 35.08 -10.34
C ASP A 9 -6.13 33.84 -9.56
N ILE A 10 -5.50 34.00 -8.39
CA ILE A 10 -5.18 32.88 -7.48
C ILE A 10 -6.46 32.13 -7.07
N ARG A 11 -7.50 32.85 -6.65
CA ARG A 11 -8.78 32.22 -6.26
C ARG A 11 -9.47 31.52 -7.42
N SER A 12 -9.38 32.07 -8.63
CA SER A 12 -9.97 31.47 -9.82
C SER A 12 -9.23 30.19 -10.23
N ALA A 13 -7.90 30.19 -10.16
CA ALA A 13 -7.08 29.02 -10.47
C ALA A 13 -7.30 27.85 -9.51
N HIS A 14 -7.57 28.14 -8.22
CA HIS A 14 -7.75 27.12 -7.17
C HIS A 14 -9.23 26.90 -6.79
N LYS A 15 -10.18 27.42 -7.56
CA LYS A 15 -11.62 27.38 -7.25
C LYS A 15 -12.19 25.95 -7.19
N GLY A 16 -11.52 25.00 -7.86
CA GLY A 16 -11.86 23.56 -7.82
C GLY A 16 -10.89 22.71 -6.97
N ASP A 17 -9.81 23.30 -6.44
CA ASP A 17 -8.84 22.57 -5.62
C ASP A 17 -9.35 22.29 -4.21
N ILE A 18 -10.33 23.08 -3.75
CA ILE A 18 -10.99 22.89 -2.46
C ILE A 18 -11.79 21.57 -2.41
N ASP A 19 -12.29 21.12 -3.56
CA ASP A 19 -12.97 19.82 -3.74
C ASP A 19 -12.01 18.73 -4.27
N SER A 20 -10.73 19.07 -4.47
CA SER A 20 -9.73 18.16 -5.05
C SER A 20 -8.94 17.38 -4.01
N ALA A 21 -9.01 17.76 -2.72
CA ALA A 21 -8.40 16.96 -1.66
C ALA A 21 -9.13 15.61 -1.61
N PRO A 22 -8.42 14.48 -1.76
CA PRO A 22 -9.05 13.18 -1.62
C PRO A 22 -9.79 13.09 -0.28
N SER A 23 -10.99 12.51 -0.30
CA SER A 23 -11.83 12.39 0.90
C SER A 23 -11.15 11.65 2.06
N LYS A 24 -10.11 10.87 1.73
CA LYS A 24 -9.23 10.21 2.68
C LYS A 24 -7.82 10.75 2.52
N THR A 25 -7.20 11.07 3.64
CA THR A 25 -5.76 11.27 3.71
C THR A 25 -5.03 10.01 3.23
N VAL A 26 -3.79 10.19 2.81
CA VAL A 26 -2.91 9.08 2.43
C VAL A 26 -2.79 8.06 3.58
N THR A 27 -2.73 8.53 4.83
CA THR A 27 -2.68 7.70 6.04
C THR A 27 -3.92 6.82 6.17
N GLU A 28 -5.12 7.39 6.12
CA GLU A 28 -6.38 6.65 6.21
C GLU A 28 -6.50 5.59 5.10
N HIS A 29 -6.00 5.90 3.90
CA HIS A 29 -5.97 4.94 2.80
C HIS A 29 -5.05 3.74 3.11
N PHE A 30 -3.88 3.98 3.71
CA PHE A 30 -2.98 2.90 4.12
C PHE A 30 -3.54 2.07 5.27
N GLU A 31 -4.17 2.70 6.26
CA GLU A 31 -4.82 2.02 7.39
C GLU A 31 -5.88 1.03 6.90
N GLU A 32 -6.74 1.44 5.97
CA GLU A 32 -7.76 0.56 5.39
C GLU A 32 -7.18 -0.63 4.61
N ILE A 33 -6.06 -0.41 3.92
CA ILE A 33 -5.38 -1.49 3.19
C ILE A 33 -4.79 -2.50 4.17
N ILE A 34 -4.19 -2.02 5.27
CA ILE A 34 -3.62 -2.87 6.31
C ILE A 34 -4.71 -3.68 7.01
N GLU A 35 -5.82 -3.05 7.41
CA GLU A 35 -6.95 -3.73 8.06
C GLU A 35 -7.53 -4.84 7.16
N LYS A 36 -7.71 -4.56 5.86
CA LYS A 36 -8.16 -5.58 4.89
C LYS A 36 -7.14 -6.70 4.72
N ALA A 37 -5.85 -6.37 4.69
CA ALA A 37 -4.79 -7.36 4.58
C ALA A 37 -4.68 -8.23 5.84
N GLU A 38 -4.95 -7.69 7.03
CA GLU A 38 -5.00 -8.48 8.27
C GLU A 38 -6.08 -9.56 8.21
N ASN A 39 -7.26 -9.19 7.72
CA ASN A 39 -8.39 -10.10 7.54
C ASN A 39 -8.29 -11.01 6.30
N PHE A 40 -7.29 -10.78 5.43
CA PHE A 40 -7.07 -11.62 4.24
C PHE A 40 -6.62 -13.03 4.62
N VAL A 41 -7.36 -14.03 4.15
CA VAL A 41 -7.06 -15.46 4.33
C VAL A 41 -6.09 -15.91 3.25
N GLY A 42 -4.86 -16.23 3.65
CA GLY A 42 -3.83 -16.74 2.73
C GLY A 42 -2.44 -16.73 3.37
N THR A 43 -1.44 -17.10 2.58
CA THR A 43 -0.03 -17.07 3.02
C THR A 43 0.46 -15.63 3.21
N SER A 44 1.59 -15.45 3.92
CA SER A 44 2.21 -14.13 4.06
C SER A 44 2.59 -13.50 2.72
N LYS A 45 2.96 -14.32 1.70
CA LYS A 45 3.25 -13.84 0.35
C LYS A 45 1.98 -13.38 -0.38
N GLN A 46 0.89 -14.13 -0.28
CA GLN A 46 -0.40 -13.74 -0.84
C GLN A 46 -0.97 -12.50 -0.15
N LYS A 47 -0.79 -12.37 1.17
CA LYS A 47 -1.15 -11.14 1.91
C LYS A 47 -0.35 -9.93 1.44
N LEU A 48 0.95 -10.10 1.19
CA LEU A 48 1.78 -9.04 0.61
C LEU A 48 1.32 -8.70 -0.81
N ALA A 49 1.05 -9.71 -1.64
CA ALA A 49 0.50 -9.53 -2.99
C ALA A 49 -0.84 -8.79 -2.97
N TYR A 50 -1.70 -9.08 -1.99
CA TYR A 50 -2.95 -8.36 -1.78
C TYR A 50 -2.70 -6.86 -1.51
N ILE A 51 -1.78 -6.51 -0.60
CA ILE A 51 -1.42 -5.11 -0.33
C ILE A 51 -0.93 -4.41 -1.60
N PHE A 52 -0.01 -5.04 -2.34
CA PHE A 52 0.50 -4.48 -3.60
C PHE A 52 -0.61 -4.32 -4.66
N SER A 53 -1.57 -5.24 -4.72
CA SER A 53 -2.72 -5.10 -5.63
C SER A 53 -3.55 -3.86 -5.33
N GLN A 54 -3.69 -3.47 -4.04
CA GLN A 54 -4.42 -2.25 -3.66
C GLN A 54 -3.66 -0.99 -4.11
N PHE A 55 -2.34 -0.94 -3.89
CA PHE A 55 -1.51 0.20 -4.32
C PHE A 55 -1.48 0.37 -5.85
N LEU A 56 -1.45 -0.74 -6.58
CA LEU A 56 -1.46 -0.75 -8.04
C LEU A 56 -2.86 -0.63 -8.64
N LYS A 57 -3.91 -0.55 -7.80
CA LYS A 57 -5.33 -0.52 -8.20
C LYS A 57 -5.73 -1.70 -9.10
N ILE A 58 -5.17 -2.87 -8.83
CA ILE A 58 -5.48 -4.13 -9.51
C ILE A 58 -6.58 -4.83 -8.71
N LYS A 59 -7.65 -5.29 -9.40
CA LYS A 59 -8.68 -6.09 -8.74
C LYS A 59 -8.08 -7.43 -8.27
N PRO A 60 -8.14 -7.75 -6.96
CA PRO A 60 -7.61 -9.01 -6.46
C PRO A 60 -8.50 -10.16 -6.93
N THR A 61 -7.90 -11.10 -7.64
CA THR A 61 -8.47 -12.40 -8.00
C THR A 61 -7.48 -13.46 -7.53
N GLU A 62 -7.92 -14.69 -7.27
CA GLU A 62 -7.01 -15.76 -6.81
C GLU A 62 -5.79 -15.89 -7.74
N LYS A 63 -6.02 -15.97 -9.05
CA LYS A 63 -4.96 -16.02 -10.05
C LYS A 63 -3.99 -14.85 -9.96
N ASN A 64 -4.48 -13.61 -9.93
CA ASN A 64 -3.60 -12.44 -9.89
C ASN A 64 -2.83 -12.35 -8.57
N ILE A 65 -3.43 -12.76 -7.46
CA ILE A 65 -2.77 -12.78 -6.17
C ILE A 65 -1.65 -13.80 -6.15
N ASP A 66 -1.87 -14.99 -6.71
CA ASP A 66 -0.85 -16.03 -6.82
C ASP A 66 0.28 -15.60 -7.76
N ASP A 67 -0.05 -15.07 -8.95
CA ASP A 67 0.93 -14.54 -9.91
C ASP A 67 1.82 -13.45 -9.26
N ILE A 68 1.20 -12.49 -8.56
CA ILE A 68 1.94 -11.42 -7.86
C ILE A 68 2.76 -12.00 -6.70
N ALA A 69 2.23 -12.97 -5.95
CA ALA A 69 2.95 -13.60 -4.85
C ALA A 69 4.22 -14.33 -5.32
N ASP A 70 4.15 -14.97 -6.49
CA ASP A 70 5.29 -15.62 -7.13
C ASP A 70 6.32 -14.59 -7.60
N ILE A 71 5.89 -13.51 -8.25
CA ILE A 71 6.76 -12.40 -8.68
C ILE A 71 7.45 -11.76 -7.45
N LEU A 72 6.69 -11.44 -6.41
CA LEU A 72 7.24 -10.86 -5.17
C LEU A 72 8.21 -11.82 -4.48
N GLY A 73 7.98 -13.13 -4.61
CA GLY A 73 8.89 -14.17 -4.13
C GLY A 73 10.25 -14.20 -4.82
N GLN A 74 10.37 -13.63 -6.02
CA GLN A 74 11.63 -13.52 -6.76
C GLN A 74 12.40 -12.23 -6.44
N SER A 75 11.83 -11.33 -5.65
CA SER A 75 12.45 -10.04 -5.34
C SER A 75 13.69 -10.20 -4.46
N GLU A 76 14.83 -9.71 -4.95
CA GLU A 76 16.10 -9.67 -4.20
C GLU A 76 16.06 -8.78 -2.96
N ILE A 77 15.10 -7.86 -2.88
CA ILE A 77 14.95 -6.92 -1.75
C ILE A 77 14.02 -7.53 -0.68
N LEU A 78 13.02 -8.30 -1.10
CA LEU A 78 12.04 -8.90 -0.18
C LEU A 78 12.47 -10.28 0.34
N GLU A 79 13.24 -11.04 -0.44
CA GLU A 79 13.80 -12.35 -0.05
C GLU A 79 14.71 -12.31 1.20
N PRO A 80 15.67 -11.38 1.34
CA PRO A 80 16.56 -11.30 2.49
C PRO A 80 15.80 -11.12 3.80
N ASP A 81 14.76 -10.30 3.79
CA ASP A 81 13.96 -9.99 4.97
C ASP A 81 13.09 -11.20 5.36
N ALA A 82 12.56 -11.94 4.38
CA ALA A 82 11.83 -13.19 4.61
C ALA A 82 12.72 -14.30 5.20
N LYS A 83 13.94 -14.50 4.65
CA LYS A 83 14.93 -15.46 5.18
C LYS A 83 15.37 -15.11 6.60
N LYS A 84 15.61 -13.82 6.88
CA LYS A 84 15.96 -13.32 8.21
C LYS A 84 14.86 -13.60 9.23
N ARG A 85 13.60 -13.30 8.91
CA ARG A 85 12.44 -13.60 9.78
C ARG A 85 12.31 -15.10 10.06
N ARG A 86 12.47 -15.95 9.05
CA ARG A 86 12.42 -17.42 9.20
C ARG A 86 13.52 -17.96 10.12
N ASN A 87 14.74 -17.45 9.98
CA ASN A 87 15.87 -17.86 10.81
C ASN A 87 15.69 -17.43 12.27
N ASN A 88 15.21 -16.21 12.50
CA ASN A 88 14.90 -15.70 13.84
C ASN A 88 13.79 -16.53 14.52
N ALA A 89 12.73 -16.90 13.79
CA ALA A 89 11.66 -17.76 14.31
C ALA A 89 12.15 -19.16 14.67
N ARG A 90 13.06 -19.75 13.88
CA ARG A 90 13.71 -21.04 14.17
C ARG A 90 14.59 -20.96 15.42
N GLN A 91 15.41 -19.92 15.56
CA GLN A 91 16.27 -19.74 16.73
C GLN A 91 15.48 -19.58 18.03
N LYS A 92 14.31 -18.94 17.99
CA LYS A 92 13.43 -18.79 19.15
C LYS A 92 12.89 -20.14 19.63
N ARG A 93 12.51 -21.04 18.71
CA ARG A 93 12.01 -22.39 19.03
C ARG A 93 13.07 -23.35 19.55
N THR A 94 14.35 -23.09 19.30
CA THR A 94 15.46 -23.94 19.80
C THR A 94 16.00 -23.50 21.16
N LYS A 95 15.50 -22.39 21.71
CA LYS A 95 15.90 -21.85 23.01
C LYS A 95 14.90 -22.12 24.14
N ASP A 96 13.74 -22.67 23.80
CA ASP A 96 12.76 -23.24 24.73
C ASP A 96 12.96 -24.76 24.78
#